data_AF-A0A0F9N1F4-F1
#
_entry.id   AF-A0A0F9N1F4-F1
#
_cell.length_a   1.000
_cell.length_b   1.000
_cell.length_c   1.000
_cell.angle_alpha   90.00
_cell.angle_beta   90.00
_cell.angle_gamma   90.00
#
_symmetry.space_group_name_H-M   'P 1'
#
loop_
_entity.id
_entity.type
_entity.pdbx_description
1 polymer ?
#
loop_
_entity_poly.entity_id
_entity_poly.type
_entity_poly.pdbx_seq_one_letter_code
_entity_poly.pdbx_strand_id
1 'polypeptide(L)'
;VYDSWLFGAGFLRLGSSPPKVPTEVVRYAGAGNGGGQEILYSRQQWSLHPVGHAYTGTSPNGGPGNGTGANELNVGTSWNRVYPERKMIKFARLVSREA
;
A
#
# COMPACT_ATOMS: atom_id res chain seq x y z
N VAL A 1 10.23 -24.52 10.07
CA VAL A 1 11.01 -23.30 9.71
C VAL A 1 10.09 -22.12 9.93
N TYR A 2 10.50 -21.14 10.74
CA TYR A 2 9.71 -19.99 11.13
C TYR A 2 10.33 -18.70 10.59
N ASP A 3 9.48 -17.80 10.10
CA ASP A 3 9.85 -16.45 9.70
C ASP A 3 9.37 -15.45 10.74
N SER A 4 10.31 -14.86 11.47
CA SER A 4 10.05 -13.80 12.44
C SER A 4 10.47 -12.46 11.84
N TRP A 5 9.52 -11.53 11.72
CA TRP A 5 9.79 -10.17 11.22
C TRP A 5 9.92 -9.20 12.39
N LEU A 6 11.09 -8.59 12.53
CA LEU A 6 11.41 -7.63 13.57
C LEU A 6 11.33 -6.22 13.00
N PHE A 7 10.53 -5.37 13.64
CA PHE A 7 10.30 -3.99 13.24
C PHE A 7 10.74 -3.04 14.34
N GLY A 8 11.52 -2.03 13.99
CA GLY A 8 11.75 -0.88 14.86
C GLY A 8 10.84 0.28 14.51
N ALA A 9 10.61 1.16 15.49
CA ALA A 9 9.73 2.31 15.32
C ALA A 9 10.14 3.20 14.13
N GLY A 10 9.16 3.49 13.27
CA GLY A 10 9.33 4.35 12.10
C GLY A 10 9.93 3.67 10.86
N PHE A 11 9.96 2.34 10.80
CA PHE A 11 10.36 1.62 9.57
C PHE A 11 9.44 1.94 8.38
N LEU A 12 8.15 2.10 8.62
CA LEU A 12 7.16 2.56 7.63
C LEU A 12 6.69 3.97 7.98
N ARG A 13 6.40 4.77 6.95
CA ARG A 13 5.71 6.06 7.08
C ARG A 13 4.40 6.03 6.32
N LEU A 14 3.36 6.52 6.97
CA LEU A 14 2.02 6.68 6.41
C LEU A 14 1.79 8.17 6.11
N GLY A 15 1.38 8.46 4.89
CA GLY A 15 0.76 9.73 4.52
C GLY A 15 -0.71 9.48 4.23
N SER A 16 -1.58 10.36 4.70
CA SER A 16 -3.00 10.32 4.35
C SER A 16 -3.45 11.72 3.98
N SER A 17 -4.40 11.78 3.03
CA SER A 17 -5.06 13.01 2.65
C SER A 17 -6.52 12.67 2.36
N PRO A 18 -7.48 13.52 2.76
CA PRO A 18 -8.84 13.32 2.34
C PRO A 18 -8.92 13.39 0.81
N PRO A 19 -9.66 12.47 0.15
CA PRO A 19 -10.00 12.62 -1.25
C PRO A 19 -10.97 13.79 -1.45
N LYS A 20 -11.10 14.29 -2.68
CA LYS A 20 -11.96 15.45 -2.99
C LYS A 20 -13.42 15.26 -2.55
N VAL A 21 -13.96 14.04 -2.67
CA VAL A 21 -15.31 13.67 -2.23
C VAL A 21 -15.23 12.35 -1.44
N PRO A 22 -15.04 12.41 -0.10
CA PRO A 22 -14.85 11.23 0.74
C PRO A 22 -16.11 10.38 0.90
N THR A 23 -17.28 11.01 0.91
CA THR A 23 -18.57 10.33 1.11
C THR A 23 -19.58 10.89 0.15
N GLU A 24 -20.35 10.00 -0.47
CA GLU A 24 -21.37 10.36 -1.45
C GLU A 24 -22.51 9.34 -1.39
N VAL A 25 -23.74 9.81 -1.55
CA VAL A 25 -24.93 8.96 -1.64
C VAL A 25 -25.56 9.16 -3.00
N VAL A 26 -25.81 8.07 -3.72
CA VAL A 26 -26.51 8.09 -5.00
C VAL A 26 -27.80 7.27 -4.89
N ARG A 27 -28.90 7.86 -5.33
CA ARG A 27 -30.22 7.20 -5.38
C ARG A 27 -30.54 6.71 -6.79
N TYR A 28 -30.92 5.45 -6.90
CA TYR A 28 -31.40 4.81 -8.12
C TYR A 28 -32.89 4.50 -7.97
N ALA A 29 -33.75 5.43 -8.36
CA ALA A 29 -35.19 5.33 -8.13
C ALA A 29 -35.86 4.13 -8.81
N GLY A 30 -35.38 3.71 -9.99
CA GLY A 30 -35.92 2.55 -10.72
C GLY A 30 -35.39 1.19 -10.25
N ALA A 31 -34.41 1.15 -9.36
CA ALA A 31 -33.89 -0.09 -8.80
C ALA A 31 -34.90 -0.73 -7.83
N GLY A 32 -34.70 -2.02 -7.50
CA GLY A 32 -35.57 -2.74 -6.55
C GLY A 32 -37.03 -2.84 -7.02
N ASN A 33 -37.28 -3.13 -8.30
CA ASN A 33 -38.62 -3.20 -8.89
C ASN A 33 -39.50 -1.96 -8.64
N GLY A 34 -38.89 -0.76 -8.63
CA GLY A 34 -39.56 0.50 -8.39
C GLY A 34 -39.62 0.96 -6.93
N GLY A 35 -39.06 0.20 -5.98
CA GLY A 35 -38.90 0.62 -4.58
C GLY A 35 -37.77 1.63 -4.36
N GLY A 36 -36.85 1.76 -5.32
CA GLY A 36 -35.65 2.59 -5.22
C GLY A 36 -34.55 1.95 -4.39
N GLN A 37 -33.31 2.31 -4.69
CA GLN A 37 -32.11 1.89 -3.94
C GLN A 37 -31.22 3.11 -3.70
N GLU A 38 -30.48 3.10 -2.60
CA GLU A 38 -29.41 4.07 -2.32
C GLU A 38 -28.08 3.34 -2.19
N ILE A 39 -27.02 3.96 -2.72
CA ILE A 39 -25.64 3.49 -2.59
C ILE A 39 -24.85 4.53 -1.82
N LEU A 40 -24.23 4.12 -0.72
CA LEU A 40 -23.26 4.92 0.01
C LEU A 40 -21.85 4.59 -0.47
N TYR A 41 -21.16 5.59 -1.01
CA TYR A 41 -19.74 5.51 -1.34
C TYR A 41 -18.91 6.08 -0.17
N SER A 42 -17.88 5.35 0.23
CA SER A 42 -16.84 5.83 1.14
C SER A 42 -15.48 5.65 0.48
N ARG A 43 -14.68 6.73 0.45
CA ARG A 43 -13.41 6.80 -0.27
C ARG A 43 -12.32 7.28 0.68
N GLN A 44 -11.16 6.64 0.62
CA GLN A 44 -9.97 7.01 1.40
C GLN A 44 -8.76 7.06 0.48
N GLN A 45 -7.86 8.01 0.73
CA GLN A 45 -6.57 8.09 0.07
C GLN A 45 -5.44 8.08 1.09
N TRP A 46 -4.49 7.19 0.89
CA TRP A 46 -3.30 7.05 1.74
C TRP A 46 -2.13 6.51 0.93
N SER A 47 -0.92 6.71 1.45
CA SER A 47 0.33 6.22 0.90
C SER A 47 1.17 5.65 2.03
N LEU A 48 1.75 4.47 1.81
CA LEU A 48 2.65 3.81 2.75
C LEU A 48 4.01 3.64 2.08
N HIS A 49 5.09 4.00 2.77
CA HIS A 49 6.43 3.92 2.18
C HIS A 49 7.48 3.41 3.19
N PRO A 50 8.33 2.43 2.82
CA PRO A 50 9.43 1.96 3.65
C PRO A 50 10.57 2.96 3.70
N VAL A 51 10.96 3.34 4.91
CA VAL A 51 12.06 4.29 5.13
C VAL A 51 13.38 3.68 4.64
N GLY A 52 14.19 4.50 3.96
CA GLY A 52 15.50 4.10 3.45
C GLY A 52 15.48 3.39 2.09
N HIS A 53 14.32 3.32 1.43
CA HIS A 53 14.18 2.83 0.06
C HIS A 53 13.66 3.94 -0.84
N ALA A 54 13.80 3.79 -2.15
CA ALA A 54 13.15 4.59 -3.16
C ALA A 54 12.48 3.63 -4.13
N TYR A 55 11.24 3.93 -4.49
CA TYR A 55 10.62 3.30 -5.64
C TYR A 55 11.24 3.89 -6.91
N THR A 56 11.77 3.05 -7.78
CA THR A 56 12.49 3.41 -9.01
C THR A 56 11.78 2.95 -10.27
N GLY A 57 10.60 2.33 -10.14
CA GLY A 57 9.82 1.89 -11.29
C GLY A 57 9.20 3.06 -12.06
N THR A 58 8.97 2.85 -13.34
CA THR A 58 8.11 3.73 -14.15
C THR A 58 6.68 3.21 -14.09
N SER A 59 5.87 3.85 -13.26
CA SER A 59 4.48 3.46 -13.07
C SER A 59 3.56 4.04 -14.16
N PRO A 60 2.51 3.31 -14.59
CA PRO A 60 1.46 3.85 -15.45
C PRO A 60 0.61 4.90 -14.71
N ASN A 61 -0.23 5.64 -15.45
CA ASN A 61 -1.14 6.65 -14.88
C ASN A 61 -1.98 6.07 -13.72
N GLY A 62 -1.77 6.60 -12.51
CA GLY A 62 -2.48 6.19 -11.29
C GLY A 62 -1.62 5.57 -10.19
N GLY A 63 -0.33 5.31 -10.44
CA GLY A 63 0.57 4.69 -9.48
C GLY A 63 0.82 3.20 -9.78
N PRO A 64 1.86 2.60 -9.17
CA PRO A 64 2.19 1.19 -9.43
C PRO A 64 1.12 0.28 -8.84
N GLY A 65 0.84 -0.82 -9.53
CA GLY A 65 -0.03 -1.86 -9.00
C GLY A 65 0.71 -2.81 -8.05
N ASN A 66 0.03 -3.91 -7.69
CA ASN A 66 0.57 -5.00 -6.86
C ASN A 66 0.86 -6.28 -7.67
N GLY A 67 0.99 -6.17 -9.00
CA GLY A 67 1.25 -7.29 -9.88
C GLY A 67 2.68 -7.83 -9.80
N THR A 68 3.01 -8.76 -10.70
CA THR A 68 4.37 -9.35 -10.82
C THR A 68 5.16 -8.82 -12.01
N GLY A 69 4.58 -7.87 -12.77
CA GLY A 69 5.23 -7.21 -13.90
C GLY A 69 6.32 -6.21 -13.49
N ALA A 70 7.16 -5.81 -14.44
CA ALA A 70 8.14 -4.76 -14.19
C ALA A 70 7.46 -3.48 -13.67
N ASN A 71 8.13 -2.78 -12.76
CA ASN A 71 7.63 -1.56 -12.10
C ASN A 71 6.48 -1.76 -11.10
N GLU A 72 6.02 -2.98 -10.84
CA GLU A 72 5.00 -3.23 -9.83
C GLU A 72 5.58 -3.20 -8.41
N LEU A 73 4.75 -2.91 -7.40
CA LEU A 73 5.18 -2.79 -5.99
C LEU A 73 5.76 -4.10 -5.41
N ASN A 74 5.27 -5.25 -5.89
CA ASN A 74 5.71 -6.56 -5.43
C ASN A 74 7.05 -7.01 -6.06
N VAL A 75 7.55 -6.27 -7.05
CA VAL A 75 8.77 -6.65 -7.77
C VAL A 75 9.99 -5.98 -7.14
N GLY A 76 10.95 -6.79 -6.70
CA GLY A 76 12.14 -6.30 -5.99
C GLY A 76 13.00 -5.34 -6.82
N THR A 77 13.01 -5.49 -8.16
CA THR A 77 13.73 -4.57 -9.06
C THR A 77 13.06 -3.20 -9.23
N SER A 78 11.82 -3.03 -8.75
CA SER A 78 11.13 -1.73 -8.70
C SER A 78 11.62 -0.84 -7.55
N TRP A 79 12.51 -1.33 -6.69
CA TRP A 79 12.97 -0.65 -5.49
C TRP A 79 14.50 -0.58 -5.41
N ASN A 80 15.00 0.56 -4.96
CA ASN A 80 16.40 0.74 -4.60
C ASN A 80 16.54 1.11 -3.13
N ARG A 81 17.54 0.57 -2.44
CA ARG A 81 17.89 1.00 -1.09
C ARG A 81 18.74 2.26 -1.15
N VAL A 82 18.20 3.38 -0.64
CA VAL A 82 18.90 4.68 -0.68
C VAL A 82 19.76 4.93 0.55
N TYR A 83 19.45 4.31 1.69
CA TYR A 83 20.32 4.41 2.86
C TYR A 83 21.61 3.60 2.63
N PRO A 84 22.80 4.14 2.98
CA PRO A 84 24.08 3.50 2.69
C PRO A 84 24.30 2.24 3.53
N GLU A 85 23.85 2.22 4.78
CA GLU A 85 24.09 1.10 5.70
C GLU A 85 22.79 0.34 6.05
N ARG A 86 22.85 -0.99 6.07
CA ARG A 86 21.66 -1.85 6.33
C ARG A 86 21.07 -1.60 7.71
N LYS A 87 21.90 -1.32 8.73
CA LYS A 87 21.47 -1.07 10.12
C LYS A 87 20.60 0.19 10.29
N MET A 88 20.61 1.10 9.31
CA MET A 88 19.74 2.28 9.33
C MET A 88 18.28 1.93 9.03
N ILE A 89 18.05 0.77 8.39
CA ILE A 89 16.72 0.26 8.10
C ILE A 89 16.29 -0.59 9.29
N LYS A 90 15.28 -0.13 10.01
CA LYS A 90 14.79 -0.76 11.24
C LYS A 90 13.87 -1.96 10.95
N PHE A 91 14.35 -2.89 10.15
CA PHE A 91 13.63 -4.08 9.73
C PHE A 91 14.58 -5.25 9.52
N ALA A 92 14.21 -6.40 10.07
CA ALA A 92 14.95 -7.63 9.87
C ALA A 92 14.01 -8.83 9.78
N ARG A 93 14.41 -9.82 8.98
CA ARG A 93 13.80 -11.15 8.95
C ARG A 93 14.75 -12.11 9.65
N LEU A 94 14.25 -12.84 10.64
CA LEU A 94 14.92 -13.93 11.31
C LEU A 94 14.28 -15.24 10.87
N VAL A 95 15.07 -16.11 10.22
CA VAL A 95 14.65 -17.45 9.83
C VAL A 95 15.17 -18.44 10.85
N SER A 96 14.28 -19.16 11.53
CA SER A 96 14.66 -20.14 12.56
C SER A 96 14.02 -21.51 12.30
N ARG A 97 14.54 -22.54 12.97
CA ARG A 97 13.94 -23.87 13.06
C ARG A 97 13.82 -24.21 14.54
N GLU A 98 12.82 -25.01 14.90
CA GLU A 98 12.80 -25.62 16.24
C GLU A 98 14.00 -26.57 16.37
N ALA A 99 14.47 -26.75 17.61
CA ALA A 99 15.58 -27.63 17.92
C ALA A 99 15.17 -29.09 17.73
#